data_AF-A0A1W2EZL2-F1
#
_entry.id   AF-A0A1W2EZL2-F1
#
_cell.length_a   1.000
_cell.length_b   1.000
_cell.length_c   1.000
_cell.angle_alpha   90.00
_cell.angle_beta   90.00
_cell.angle_gamma   90.00
#
_symmetry.space_group_name_H-M   'P 1'
#
loop_
_entity.id
_entity.type
_entity.pdbx_description
1 polymer ?
#
loop_
_entity_poly.entity_id
_entity_poly.type
_entity_poly.pdbx_seq_one_letter_code
_entity_poly.pdbx_strand_id
1 'polypeptide(L)'
;MLVCCVCSMLAFGQKSASLIPLKILYVGNDPSRPNPIPDAKSGWPKRNHDLGPTRMPDFKQFLDQHFKAVTLVDARDYKPALSNDYDVTIFDAQPEPLVPEKKIKDADGRIIKTIYAKYLPENFSKPVILLSGNGGMVFSIGVKFAPECVCLGADAYNINTAHEIFKNPVPVSITMPKKETPVIAKLFSKELSEQVPMWRVQKESVYEGTGYPPGVVYFHLGLNEPDAEFISGGVSAKDQHAAAIARHGNFLLWGFNAAPSDMTEEAKKVFINSICYIKKFDGQQPVVRLSADPFPVERASIAMGTDLASLDGFNRYKTMWEKSSKPGTAAPKIEWNSFLQQRYEFVKSIAGADSLAVQMDTLSLVNYCRDNLKYFNGTMERSGSIDLDVKSLGIANNDLRLLETCVEMLAQNKDKEKAMRLLKRYTNQNYNTASEWRNWLSKNRRNLFFTEAGGYKFIVAPSDWTPSNKKADDLGKTDTRVQKALSEINCLTPDKLNPVMLGAALIDGNGADKKLLVLKVKLLKNWHIYSYVPTESPFIQSQLSLELPLGVKQVGNWQSSAAKPMPGDPGVMIYEDEVCFIQELSVPGNSIKGSKATVSLYYQACDASQCLPPDTATKEIIF
;
A
#
# COMPACT_ATOMS: atom_id res chain seq x y z
N MET A 1 10.06 -23.17 -76.93
CA MET A 1 9.28 -23.25 -75.68
C MET A 1 10.09 -22.55 -74.59
N LEU A 2 9.89 -21.23 -74.45
CA LEU A 2 10.55 -20.41 -73.42
C LEU A 2 9.61 -20.35 -72.21
N VAL A 3 10.04 -20.85 -71.06
CA VAL A 3 9.26 -20.75 -69.81
C VAL A 3 9.85 -19.61 -68.99
N CYS A 4 9.10 -18.51 -68.89
CA CYS A 4 9.37 -17.41 -67.96
C CYS A 4 8.94 -17.82 -66.55
N CYS A 5 9.88 -17.87 -65.61
CA CYS A 5 9.60 -17.88 -64.17
C CYS A 5 9.42 -16.43 -63.69
N VAL A 6 8.19 -16.07 -63.31
CA VAL A 6 7.89 -14.82 -62.60
C VAL A 6 8.01 -15.09 -61.10
N CYS A 7 9.05 -14.55 -60.47
CA CYS A 7 9.15 -14.47 -59.01
C CYS A 7 8.27 -13.31 -58.50
N SER A 8 7.14 -13.64 -57.89
CA SER A 8 6.31 -12.69 -57.14
C SER A 8 6.97 -12.39 -55.79
N MET A 9 7.63 -11.24 -55.66
CA MET A 9 8.00 -10.69 -54.35
C MET A 9 6.75 -10.13 -53.67
N LEU A 10 6.25 -10.81 -52.65
CA LEU A 10 5.26 -10.25 -51.72
C LEU A 10 5.99 -9.30 -50.78
N ALA A 11 5.95 -8.00 -51.10
CA ALA A 11 6.32 -6.94 -50.17
C ALA A 11 5.28 -6.88 -49.05
N PHE A 12 5.60 -7.41 -47.86
CA PHE A 12 4.86 -7.10 -46.64
C PHE A 12 5.12 -5.63 -46.28
N GLY A 13 4.22 -4.75 -46.70
CA GLY A 13 4.17 -3.38 -46.18
C GLY A 13 3.79 -3.43 -44.69
N GLN A 14 4.75 -3.14 -43.81
CA GLN A 14 4.44 -2.75 -42.44
C GLN A 14 3.58 -1.49 -42.48
N LYS A 15 2.28 -1.61 -42.16
CA LYS A 15 1.45 -0.46 -41.82
C LYS A 15 2.13 0.24 -40.64
N SER A 16 2.74 1.40 -40.88
CA SER A 16 3.23 2.27 -39.80
C SER A 16 2.06 2.51 -38.84
N ALA A 17 2.20 2.08 -37.59
CA ALA A 17 1.20 2.36 -36.57
C ALA A 17 1.06 3.88 -36.44
N SER A 18 -0.16 4.40 -36.47
CA SER A 18 -0.41 5.82 -36.27
C SER A 18 0.12 6.26 -34.91
N LEU A 19 0.92 7.34 -34.88
CA LEU A 19 1.39 7.95 -33.63
C LEU A 19 0.21 8.34 -32.72
N ILE A 20 0.40 8.16 -31.42
CA ILE A 20 -0.56 8.55 -30.38
C ILE A 20 -0.71 10.08 -30.42
N PRO A 21 -1.95 10.62 -30.48
CA PRO A 21 -2.19 12.04 -30.75
C PRO A 21 -2.01 12.93 -29.51
N LEU A 22 -0.90 12.75 -28.78
CA LEU A 22 -0.51 13.60 -27.64
C LEU A 22 0.70 14.45 -27.99
N LYS A 23 0.76 15.65 -27.41
CA LYS A 23 1.91 16.54 -27.39
C LYS A 23 2.67 16.36 -26.08
N ILE A 24 3.92 15.92 -26.17
CA ILE A 24 4.76 15.64 -25.01
C ILE A 24 5.80 16.74 -24.85
N LEU A 25 5.91 17.28 -23.65
CA LEU A 25 7.04 18.11 -23.24
C LEU A 25 7.98 17.24 -22.40
N TYR A 26 9.22 17.06 -22.84
CA TYR A 26 10.25 16.38 -22.07
C TYR A 26 11.24 17.41 -21.52
N VAL A 27 11.41 17.42 -20.20
CA VAL A 27 12.28 18.30 -19.44
C VAL A 27 13.48 17.48 -18.96
N GLY A 28 14.66 17.75 -19.52
CA GLY A 28 15.89 17.01 -19.23
C GLY A 28 17.12 17.92 -19.22
N ASN A 29 18.31 17.33 -19.27
CA ASN A 29 19.56 18.09 -19.42
C ASN A 29 20.02 18.05 -20.88
N ASP A 30 20.18 19.22 -21.51
CA ASP A 30 20.71 19.32 -22.87
C ASP A 30 22.20 18.96 -22.88
N PRO A 31 22.62 17.94 -23.66
CA PRO A 31 24.01 17.52 -23.72
C PRO A 31 24.96 18.54 -24.37
N SER A 32 24.45 19.57 -25.05
CA SER A 32 25.25 20.68 -25.57
C SER A 32 25.71 21.65 -24.47
N ARG A 33 25.11 21.57 -23.28
CA ARG A 33 25.42 22.39 -22.11
C ARG A 33 26.21 21.56 -21.08
N PRO A 34 26.90 22.21 -20.12
CA PRO A 34 27.59 21.49 -19.05
C PRO A 34 26.64 20.54 -18.31
N ASN A 35 27.11 19.30 -18.10
CA ASN A 35 26.40 18.27 -17.35
C ASN A 35 26.23 18.73 -15.90
N PRO A 36 25.00 18.88 -15.38
CA PRO A 36 24.77 19.32 -14.01
C PRO A 36 24.99 18.21 -12.98
N ILE A 37 25.08 16.95 -13.42
CA ILE A 37 25.42 15.83 -12.54
C ILE A 37 26.92 15.93 -12.21
N PRO A 38 27.33 15.94 -10.93
CA PRO A 38 28.75 15.99 -10.58
C PRO A 38 29.48 14.71 -11.00
N ASP A 39 30.71 14.87 -11.49
CA ASP A 39 31.60 13.73 -11.74
C ASP A 39 32.03 13.07 -10.42
N ALA A 40 32.28 11.77 -10.47
CA ALA A 40 32.69 10.97 -9.33
C ALA A 40 33.75 9.95 -9.72
N LYS A 41 34.53 9.46 -8.76
CA LYS A 41 35.65 8.55 -9.09
C LYS A 41 35.20 7.16 -9.54
N SER A 42 34.10 6.63 -9.00
CA SER A 42 33.67 5.26 -9.26
C SER A 42 32.21 5.00 -8.86
N GLY A 43 31.74 3.79 -9.15
CA GLY A 43 30.42 3.31 -8.76
C GLY A 43 29.29 3.98 -9.55
N TRP A 44 28.08 3.86 -8.99
CA TRP A 44 26.90 4.40 -9.64
C TRP A 44 26.88 5.92 -9.81
N PRO A 45 27.49 6.76 -8.95
CA PRO A 45 27.54 8.20 -9.20
C PRO A 45 28.34 8.55 -10.46
N LYS A 46 29.46 7.86 -10.71
CA LYS A 46 30.25 8.01 -11.95
C LYS A 46 29.43 7.59 -13.16
N ARG A 47 28.78 6.43 -13.08
CA ARG A 47 27.92 5.95 -14.16
C ARG A 47 26.74 6.90 -14.42
N ASN A 48 26.18 7.50 -13.38
CA ASN A 48 25.11 8.50 -13.50
C ASN A 48 25.60 9.76 -14.22
N HIS A 49 26.80 10.25 -13.90
CA HIS A 49 27.45 11.34 -14.63
C HIS A 49 27.60 10.99 -16.12
N ASP A 50 28.16 9.81 -16.41
CA ASP A 50 28.46 9.37 -17.79
C ASP A 50 27.21 9.16 -18.64
N LEU A 51 26.14 8.65 -18.03
CA LEU A 51 24.85 8.47 -18.70
C LEU A 51 24.08 9.79 -18.86
N GLY A 52 24.33 10.80 -18.03
CA GLY A 52 23.58 12.06 -18.02
C GLY A 52 23.34 12.66 -19.43
N PRO A 53 24.40 12.88 -20.23
CA PRO A 53 24.27 13.43 -21.58
C PRO A 53 23.54 12.54 -22.60
N THR A 54 23.39 11.23 -22.36
CA THR A 54 22.74 10.31 -23.32
C THR A 54 21.23 10.24 -23.15
N ARG A 55 20.71 10.63 -21.98
CA ARG A 55 19.30 10.44 -21.61
C ARG A 55 18.34 11.22 -22.49
N MET A 56 18.55 12.53 -22.65
CA MET A 56 17.65 13.37 -23.43
C MET A 56 17.54 12.92 -24.90
N PRO A 57 18.65 12.63 -25.61
CA PRO A 57 18.60 12.03 -26.94
C PRO A 57 17.84 10.69 -27.00
N ASP A 58 18.08 9.79 -26.04
CA ASP A 58 17.44 8.47 -25.98
C ASP A 58 15.92 8.57 -25.77
N PHE A 59 15.48 9.41 -24.83
CA PHE A 59 14.07 9.71 -24.64
C PHE A 59 13.44 10.38 -25.85
N LYS A 60 14.14 11.31 -26.53
CA LYS A 60 13.63 11.93 -27.76
C LYS A 60 13.35 10.88 -28.83
N GLN A 61 14.34 10.03 -29.11
CA GLN A 61 14.23 8.98 -30.12
C GLN A 61 13.06 8.04 -29.82
N PHE A 62 12.92 7.63 -28.57
CA PHE A 62 11.84 6.76 -28.13
C PHE A 62 10.47 7.44 -28.25
N LEU A 63 10.32 8.67 -27.74
CA LEU A 63 9.03 9.35 -27.73
C LEU A 63 8.56 9.74 -29.14
N ASP A 64 9.47 10.13 -30.05
CA ASP A 64 9.15 10.46 -31.45
C ASP A 64 8.56 9.26 -32.21
N GLN A 65 8.89 8.03 -31.80
CA GLN A 65 8.35 6.81 -32.41
C GLN A 65 6.89 6.53 -32.01
N HIS A 66 6.40 7.18 -30.96
CA HIS A 66 5.13 6.83 -30.33
C HIS A 66 4.13 7.99 -30.26
N PHE A 67 4.58 9.25 -30.22
CA PHE A 67 3.72 10.40 -30.00
C PHE A 67 3.79 11.41 -31.14
N LYS A 68 2.65 12.07 -31.41
CA LYS A 68 2.49 12.98 -32.55
C LYS A 68 3.43 14.19 -32.51
N ALA A 69 3.72 14.70 -31.32
CA ALA A 69 4.66 15.79 -31.16
C ALA A 69 5.43 15.64 -29.84
N VAL A 70 6.75 15.82 -29.92
CA VAL A 70 7.64 15.82 -28.77
C VAL A 70 8.48 17.08 -28.83
N THR A 71 8.49 17.84 -27.74
CA THR A 71 9.40 18.97 -27.57
C THR A 71 10.33 18.70 -26.40
N LEU A 72 11.60 18.98 -26.61
CA LEU A 72 12.62 18.93 -25.56
C LEU A 72 12.85 20.34 -25.02
N VAL A 73 13.05 20.44 -23.71
CA VAL A 73 13.53 21.66 -23.08
C VAL A 73 14.59 21.30 -22.05
N ASP A 74 15.64 22.10 -21.99
CA ASP A 74 16.61 22.02 -20.90
C ASP A 74 15.92 22.45 -19.60
N ALA A 75 16.14 21.71 -18.52
CA ALA A 75 15.51 21.97 -17.24
C ALA A 75 15.79 23.39 -16.70
N ARG A 76 16.96 23.98 -17.03
CA ARG A 76 17.30 25.36 -16.64
C ARG A 76 16.41 26.40 -17.31
N ASP A 77 15.88 26.07 -18.49
CA ASP A 77 15.06 26.96 -19.31
C ASP A 77 13.55 26.70 -19.12
N TYR A 78 13.19 25.60 -18.45
CA TYR A 78 11.79 25.27 -18.16
C TYR A 78 11.12 26.33 -17.26
N LYS A 79 9.88 26.66 -17.60
CA LYS A 79 8.96 27.43 -16.75
C LYS A 79 7.60 26.73 -16.72
N PRO A 80 6.87 26.75 -15.59
CA PRO A 80 5.59 26.05 -15.46
C PRO A 80 4.56 26.36 -16.54
N ALA A 81 4.53 27.60 -17.03
CA ALA A 81 3.61 28.03 -18.08
C ALA A 81 3.80 27.27 -19.41
N LEU A 82 5.01 26.76 -19.69
CA LEU A 82 5.29 26.01 -20.90
C LEU A 82 4.44 24.73 -20.99
N SER A 83 4.17 24.08 -19.85
CA SER A 83 3.34 22.87 -19.80
C SER A 83 1.90 23.09 -20.26
N ASN A 84 1.42 24.34 -20.39
CA ASN A 84 0.06 24.61 -20.86
C ASN A 84 -0.16 24.25 -22.34
N ASP A 85 0.90 24.28 -23.15
CA ASP A 85 0.85 24.00 -24.59
C ASP A 85 0.96 22.50 -24.93
N TYR A 86 1.11 21.66 -23.90
CA TYR A 86 1.34 20.22 -24.01
C TYR A 86 0.32 19.41 -23.22
N ASP A 87 0.15 18.16 -23.63
CA ASP A 87 -0.78 17.22 -23.02
C ASP A 87 -0.18 16.59 -21.76
N VAL A 88 1.12 16.26 -21.79
CA VAL A 88 1.86 15.66 -20.67
C VAL A 88 3.27 16.24 -20.62
N THR A 89 3.74 16.58 -19.42
CA THR A 89 5.14 16.96 -19.16
C THR A 89 5.88 15.81 -18.46
N ILE A 90 7.05 15.42 -18.95
CA ILE A 90 7.92 14.39 -18.35
C ILE A 90 9.16 15.08 -17.80
N PHE A 91 9.41 14.95 -16.50
CA PHE A 91 10.61 15.46 -15.85
C PHE A 91 11.63 14.33 -15.64
N ASP A 92 12.73 14.42 -16.35
CA ASP A 92 13.94 13.62 -16.15
C ASP A 92 15.07 14.43 -15.49
N ALA A 93 14.90 15.75 -15.37
CA ALA A 93 15.78 16.63 -14.61
C ALA A 93 14.96 17.68 -13.83
N GLN A 94 15.57 18.20 -12.76
CA GLN A 94 14.95 19.22 -11.92
C GLN A 94 15.13 20.61 -12.56
N PRO A 95 14.05 21.39 -12.72
CA PRO A 95 14.17 22.75 -13.23
C PRO A 95 14.72 23.70 -12.17
N GLU A 96 15.03 24.94 -12.57
CA GLU A 96 15.34 26.00 -11.61
C GLU A 96 14.15 26.25 -10.68
N PRO A 97 14.35 26.32 -9.35
CA PRO A 97 13.25 26.49 -8.42
C PRO A 97 12.62 27.89 -8.53
N LEU A 98 11.29 27.95 -8.44
CA LEU A 98 10.52 29.21 -8.32
C LEU A 98 10.80 29.90 -6.98
N VAL A 99 10.96 29.08 -5.93
CA VAL A 99 11.37 29.51 -4.60
C VAL A 99 12.55 28.64 -4.19
N PRO A 100 13.75 29.21 -3.99
CA PRO A 100 14.92 28.42 -3.59
C PRO A 100 14.79 27.88 -2.17
N GLU A 101 15.48 26.78 -1.90
CA GLU A 101 15.56 26.22 -0.55
C GLU A 101 16.23 27.21 0.42
N LYS A 102 15.68 27.32 1.63
CA LYS A 102 16.27 28.13 2.71
C LYS A 102 16.44 27.31 3.97
N LYS A 103 17.67 27.21 4.45
CA LYS A 103 18.01 26.59 5.75
C LYS A 103 18.20 27.68 6.80
N ILE A 104 17.34 27.67 7.81
CA ILE A 104 17.45 28.56 8.98
C ILE A 104 18.35 27.86 9.99
N LYS A 105 19.37 28.57 10.45
CA LYS A 105 20.36 28.07 11.41
C LYS A 105 20.27 28.84 12.73
N ASP A 106 20.57 28.17 13.83
CA ASP A 106 20.78 28.81 15.13
C ASP A 106 22.17 29.48 15.21
N ALA A 107 22.49 30.07 16.37
CA ALA A 107 23.78 30.73 16.61
C ALA A 107 24.99 29.79 16.52
N ASP A 108 24.79 28.49 16.75
CA ASP A 108 25.82 27.45 16.65
C ASP A 108 25.96 26.90 15.21
N GLY A 109 25.17 27.43 14.26
CA GLY A 109 25.16 27.00 12.87
C GLY A 109 24.37 25.71 12.62
N ARG A 110 23.65 25.17 13.62
CA ARG A 110 22.79 24.00 13.45
C ARG A 110 21.53 24.39 12.68
N ILE A 111 21.13 23.57 11.73
CA ILE A 111 19.88 23.80 10.99
C ILE A 111 18.71 23.52 11.93
N ILE A 112 17.91 24.54 12.22
CA ILE A 112 16.71 24.44 13.06
C ILE A 112 15.42 24.39 12.24
N LYS A 113 15.45 24.81 10.97
CA LYS A 113 14.32 24.71 10.05
C LYS A 113 14.79 24.70 8.59
N THR A 114 14.20 23.85 7.76
CA THR A 114 14.39 23.86 6.31
C THR A 114 13.09 24.26 5.64
N ILE A 115 13.15 25.29 4.80
CA ILE A 115 12.09 25.64 3.86
C ILE A 115 12.49 25.05 2.52
N TYR A 116 11.83 23.97 2.11
CA TYR A 116 12.13 23.28 0.86
C TYR A 116 11.89 24.14 -0.37
N ALA A 117 12.66 23.89 -1.43
CA ALA A 117 12.47 24.56 -2.71
C ALA A 117 11.10 24.24 -3.34
N LYS A 118 10.50 25.21 -4.04
CA LYS A 118 9.28 25.03 -4.84
C LYS A 118 9.62 25.09 -6.31
N TYR A 119 9.33 24.02 -7.06
CA TYR A 119 9.63 23.92 -8.49
C TYR A 119 8.41 24.16 -9.38
N LEU A 120 7.21 23.85 -8.86
CA LEU A 120 5.93 24.08 -9.51
C LEU A 120 5.02 24.90 -8.59
N PRO A 121 4.06 25.67 -9.13
CA PRO A 121 3.06 26.36 -8.31
C PRO A 121 2.09 25.34 -7.69
N GLU A 122 1.51 25.69 -6.53
CA GLU A 122 0.59 24.79 -5.81
C GLU A 122 -0.66 24.43 -6.63
N ASN A 123 -1.11 25.35 -7.51
CA ASN A 123 -2.23 25.17 -8.43
C ASN A 123 -1.80 24.60 -9.80
N PHE A 124 -0.64 23.97 -9.92
CA PHE A 124 -0.24 23.31 -11.16
C PHE A 124 -1.17 22.14 -11.48
N SER A 125 -1.83 22.18 -12.64
CA SER A 125 -2.92 21.26 -12.99
C SER A 125 -2.66 20.39 -14.23
N LYS A 126 -1.51 20.57 -14.90
CA LYS A 126 -1.18 19.81 -16.11
C LYS A 126 -0.66 18.41 -15.77
N PRO A 127 -0.95 17.38 -16.59
CA PRO A 127 -0.44 16.03 -16.37
C PRO A 127 1.09 15.98 -16.37
N VAL A 128 1.66 15.30 -15.37
CA VAL A 128 3.10 15.22 -15.15
C VAL A 128 3.53 13.78 -14.86
N ILE A 129 4.65 13.38 -15.48
CA ILE A 129 5.42 12.20 -15.07
C ILE A 129 6.75 12.66 -14.47
N LEU A 130 7.08 12.11 -13.31
CA LEU A 130 8.32 12.39 -12.58
C LEU A 130 9.18 11.12 -12.59
N LEU A 131 10.35 11.18 -13.23
CA LEU A 131 11.27 10.05 -13.31
C LEU A 131 12.19 10.01 -12.09
N SER A 132 12.33 8.84 -11.46
CA SER A 132 13.31 8.57 -10.39
C SER A 132 13.24 9.61 -9.26
N GLY A 133 14.36 10.26 -8.92
CA GLY A 133 14.45 11.27 -7.87
C GLY A 133 13.71 12.58 -8.14
N ASN A 134 13.18 12.80 -9.36
CA ASN A 134 12.46 14.02 -9.68
C ASN A 134 11.12 14.11 -8.94
N GLY A 135 10.54 13.00 -8.48
CA GLY A 135 9.32 12.99 -7.67
C GLY A 135 9.40 13.86 -6.41
N GLY A 136 10.58 14.02 -5.81
CA GLY A 136 10.79 14.89 -4.65
C GLY A 136 10.53 16.37 -4.92
N MET A 137 10.55 16.83 -6.18
CA MET A 137 10.37 18.25 -6.51
C MET A 137 8.96 18.76 -6.18
N VAL A 138 7.97 17.87 -6.11
CA VAL A 138 6.56 18.21 -5.84
C VAL A 138 6.15 17.97 -4.39
N PHE A 139 7.07 17.47 -3.55
CA PHE A 139 6.83 17.28 -2.12
C PHE A 139 6.48 18.60 -1.41
N SER A 140 7.17 19.70 -1.76
CA SER A 140 6.97 21.02 -1.13
C SER A 140 5.63 21.69 -1.46
N ILE A 141 4.92 21.20 -2.48
CA ILE A 141 3.54 21.59 -2.78
C ILE A 141 2.53 20.54 -2.28
N GLY A 142 2.96 19.61 -1.43
CA GLY A 142 2.09 18.64 -0.76
C GLY A 142 1.63 17.48 -1.65
N VAL A 143 2.30 17.20 -2.77
CA VAL A 143 2.10 15.94 -3.48
C VAL A 143 2.69 14.81 -2.62
N LYS A 144 1.99 13.67 -2.51
CA LYS A 144 2.35 12.51 -1.67
C LYS A 144 3.62 11.77 -2.10
N PHE A 145 4.42 12.34 -3.00
CA PHE A 145 5.71 11.81 -3.42
C PHE A 145 6.82 12.36 -2.52
N ALA A 146 6.83 11.92 -1.26
CA ALA A 146 7.94 12.12 -0.34
C ALA A 146 9.02 11.05 -0.60
N PRO A 147 10.23 11.43 -1.04
CA PRO A 147 11.30 10.47 -1.30
C PRO A 147 11.66 9.71 -0.02
N GLU A 148 11.74 8.38 -0.12
CA GLU A 148 12.11 7.55 1.01
C GLU A 148 13.55 7.04 0.89
N CYS A 149 13.96 6.58 -0.28
CA CYS A 149 15.30 6.01 -0.49
C CYS A 149 15.73 5.96 -1.96
N VAL A 150 16.98 6.36 -2.23
CA VAL A 150 17.64 6.20 -3.53
C VAL A 150 18.26 4.80 -3.61
N CYS A 151 17.40 3.78 -3.66
CA CYS A 151 17.81 2.38 -3.64
C CYS A 151 16.90 1.47 -4.47
N LEU A 152 16.05 2.01 -5.34
CA LEU A 152 15.23 1.16 -6.19
C LEU A 152 16.12 0.42 -7.20
N GLY A 153 16.06 -0.90 -7.16
CA GLY A 153 16.71 -1.79 -8.12
C GLY A 153 15.91 -1.93 -9.41
N ALA A 154 16.21 -2.99 -10.15
CA ALA A 154 15.68 -3.17 -11.49
C ALA A 154 14.32 -3.90 -11.58
N ASP A 155 13.89 -4.50 -10.48
CA ASP A 155 12.73 -5.38 -10.43
C ASP A 155 11.59 -4.73 -9.62
N ALA A 156 10.38 -4.79 -10.16
CA ALA A 156 9.14 -4.42 -9.50
C ALA A 156 8.50 -5.66 -8.85
N TYR A 157 7.88 -5.48 -7.69
CA TYR A 157 7.04 -6.49 -7.03
C TYR A 157 5.99 -5.77 -6.17
N ASN A 158 5.02 -6.51 -5.61
CA ASN A 158 3.81 -5.92 -5.01
C ASN A 158 3.10 -4.99 -6.03
N ILE A 159 2.76 -5.56 -7.18
CA ILE A 159 2.25 -4.84 -8.35
C ILE A 159 0.75 -5.05 -8.47
N ASN A 160 0.00 -3.97 -8.69
CA ASN A 160 -1.38 -4.06 -9.15
C ASN A 160 -1.41 -4.36 -10.66
N THR A 161 -1.19 -5.62 -11.05
CA THR A 161 -1.15 -6.05 -12.46
C THR A 161 -2.48 -5.87 -13.19
N ALA A 162 -3.58 -5.70 -12.45
CA ALA A 162 -4.87 -5.37 -13.02
C ALA A 162 -4.98 -3.90 -13.47
N HIS A 163 -4.05 -3.04 -13.05
CA HIS A 163 -4.02 -1.62 -13.41
C HIS A 163 -3.89 -1.44 -14.92
N GLU A 164 -4.53 -0.40 -15.45
CA GLU A 164 -4.65 -0.23 -16.89
C GLU A 164 -3.33 0.04 -17.62
N ILE A 165 -2.33 0.59 -16.93
CA ILE A 165 -0.99 0.80 -17.51
C ILE A 165 -0.33 -0.51 -17.98
N PHE A 166 -0.72 -1.65 -17.39
CA PHE A 166 -0.24 -2.97 -17.78
C PHE A 166 -1.07 -3.62 -18.89
N LYS A 167 -2.04 -2.91 -19.46
CA LYS A 167 -3.02 -3.46 -20.41
C LYS A 167 -3.17 -2.61 -21.66
N ASN A 168 -3.32 -1.29 -21.51
CA ASN A 168 -3.77 -0.39 -22.56
C ASN A 168 -3.10 0.99 -22.46
N PRO A 169 -3.03 1.76 -23.56
CA PRO A 169 -3.50 1.44 -24.91
C PRO A 169 -2.57 0.50 -25.71
N VAL A 170 -1.30 0.37 -25.32
CA VAL A 170 -0.38 -0.61 -25.91
C VAL A 170 -0.53 -1.93 -25.15
N PRO A 171 -0.88 -3.05 -25.81
CA PRO A 171 -0.99 -4.34 -25.14
C PRO A 171 0.34 -4.76 -24.51
N VAL A 172 0.28 -5.08 -23.21
CA VAL A 172 1.43 -5.59 -22.44
C VAL A 172 1.03 -6.92 -21.79
N SER A 173 1.91 -7.90 -21.92
CA SER A 173 1.90 -9.12 -21.12
C SER A 173 3.20 -9.13 -20.33
N ILE A 174 3.15 -8.61 -19.09
CA ILE A 174 4.36 -8.56 -18.26
C ILE A 174 4.76 -9.97 -17.83
N THR A 175 6.06 -10.25 -17.88
CA THR A 175 6.63 -11.48 -17.34
C THR A 175 6.99 -11.28 -15.89
N MET A 176 6.60 -12.23 -15.03
CA MET A 176 6.86 -12.17 -13.59
C MET A 176 7.44 -13.48 -13.06
N PRO A 177 8.69 -13.83 -13.41
CA PRO A 177 9.36 -14.99 -12.84
C PRO A 177 9.42 -14.87 -11.31
N LYS A 178 9.35 -16.02 -10.63
CA LYS A 178 9.59 -16.08 -9.19
C LYS A 178 11.07 -15.83 -8.91
N LYS A 179 11.36 -14.83 -8.07
CA LYS A 179 12.71 -14.48 -7.61
C LYS A 179 12.74 -14.49 -6.08
N GLU A 180 13.93 -14.62 -5.50
CA GLU A 180 14.10 -14.54 -4.03
C GLU A 180 13.51 -13.23 -3.51
N THR A 181 12.68 -13.33 -2.48
CA THR A 181 12.03 -12.19 -1.87
C THR A 181 13.08 -11.28 -1.21
N PRO A 182 13.01 -9.94 -1.40
CA PRO A 182 13.98 -9.05 -0.81
C PRO A 182 14.01 -9.20 0.71
N VAL A 183 15.22 -9.30 1.26
CA VAL A 183 15.44 -9.56 2.69
C VAL A 183 14.77 -8.51 3.58
N ILE A 184 14.79 -7.23 3.16
CA ILE A 184 14.12 -6.14 3.89
C ILE A 184 12.58 -6.29 3.85
N ALA A 185 12.01 -6.78 2.75
CA ALA A 185 10.57 -7.02 2.66
C ALA A 185 10.14 -8.08 3.69
N LYS A 186 10.93 -9.16 3.83
CA LYS A 186 10.69 -10.21 4.83
C LYS A 186 10.85 -9.74 6.27
N LEU A 187 11.69 -8.73 6.51
CA LEU A 187 11.81 -8.12 7.84
C LEU A 187 10.48 -7.54 8.31
N PHE A 188 9.68 -6.97 7.40
CA PHE A 188 8.44 -6.27 7.77
C PHE A 188 7.16 -7.01 7.36
N SER A 189 7.26 -8.09 6.58
CA SER A 189 6.10 -8.86 6.10
C SER A 189 6.30 -10.36 6.34
N LYS A 190 5.68 -10.88 7.42
CA LYS A 190 5.78 -12.29 7.84
C LYS A 190 5.17 -13.27 6.83
N GLU A 191 4.21 -12.81 6.04
CA GLU A 191 3.44 -13.64 5.11
C GLU A 191 4.09 -13.79 3.73
N LEU A 192 5.20 -13.08 3.47
CA LEU A 192 5.89 -13.19 2.19
C LEU A 192 6.61 -14.54 2.06
N SER A 193 6.30 -15.26 0.99
CA SER A 193 6.99 -16.49 0.59
C SER A 193 8.50 -16.25 0.37
N GLU A 194 9.31 -17.32 0.34
CA GLU A 194 10.75 -17.24 -0.02
C GLU A 194 11.00 -16.66 -1.40
N GLN A 195 10.06 -16.86 -2.32
CA GLN A 195 10.11 -16.27 -3.64
C GLN A 195 8.79 -15.58 -3.98
N VAL A 196 8.88 -14.43 -4.63
CA VAL A 196 7.74 -13.66 -5.12
C VAL A 196 7.86 -13.41 -6.63
N PRO A 197 6.75 -13.32 -7.37
CA PRO A 197 6.76 -12.91 -8.76
C PRO A 197 7.29 -11.47 -8.89
N MET A 198 8.27 -11.25 -9.77
CA MET A 198 8.86 -9.93 -9.99
C MET A 198 8.93 -9.59 -11.48
N TRP A 199 8.56 -8.36 -11.82
CA TRP A 199 8.65 -7.83 -13.18
C TRP A 199 9.95 -7.05 -13.38
N ARG A 200 10.73 -7.41 -14.41
CA ARG A 200 11.99 -6.72 -14.72
C ARG A 200 11.73 -5.44 -15.53
N VAL A 201 12.00 -4.29 -14.92
CA VAL A 201 11.70 -2.97 -15.51
C VAL A 201 12.88 -2.41 -16.29
N GLN A 202 14.09 -2.48 -15.71
CA GLN A 202 15.33 -2.05 -16.33
C GLN A 202 16.29 -3.22 -16.53
N LYS A 203 17.18 -3.14 -17.52
CA LYS A 203 18.07 -4.24 -17.90
C LYS A 203 19.13 -4.55 -16.84
N GLU A 204 19.61 -3.55 -16.12
CA GLU A 204 20.66 -3.66 -15.11
C GLU A 204 20.20 -3.13 -13.75
N SER A 205 20.67 -3.73 -12.67
CA SER A 205 20.36 -3.31 -11.28
C SER A 205 21.59 -2.81 -10.54
N VAL A 206 21.40 -1.84 -9.65
CA VAL A 206 22.43 -1.45 -8.65
C VAL A 206 22.86 -2.64 -7.78
N TYR A 207 21.96 -3.61 -7.58
CA TYR A 207 22.18 -4.80 -6.77
C TYR A 207 22.95 -5.92 -7.49
N GLU A 208 23.25 -5.75 -8.77
CA GLU A 208 23.97 -6.74 -9.60
C GLU A 208 25.45 -6.39 -9.78
N GLY A 209 25.96 -5.38 -9.07
CA GLY A 209 27.37 -4.96 -9.17
C GLY A 209 27.73 -4.25 -10.48
N THR A 210 26.74 -3.96 -11.34
CA THR A 210 26.92 -3.28 -12.63
C THR A 210 27.30 -1.80 -12.48
N GLY A 211 27.08 -1.24 -11.30
CA GLY A 211 27.18 0.21 -11.07
C GLY A 211 26.07 1.01 -11.74
N TYR A 212 24.99 0.39 -12.24
CA TYR A 212 23.84 1.13 -12.78
C TYR A 212 23.22 2.03 -11.70
N PRO A 213 22.84 3.29 -12.02
CA PRO A 213 22.24 4.18 -11.03
C PRO A 213 20.91 3.63 -10.48
N PRO A 214 20.72 3.58 -9.15
CA PRO A 214 19.45 3.20 -8.55
C PRO A 214 18.35 4.22 -8.89
N GLY A 215 17.12 3.74 -8.92
CA GLY A 215 15.95 4.61 -8.86
C GLY A 215 15.62 5.05 -7.43
N VAL A 216 14.46 5.66 -7.25
CA VAL A 216 13.98 6.15 -5.96
C VAL A 216 12.63 5.51 -5.62
N VAL A 217 12.52 4.99 -4.39
CA VAL A 217 11.22 4.63 -3.79
C VAL A 217 10.73 5.73 -2.87
N TYR A 218 9.40 5.82 -2.77
CA TYR A 218 8.69 6.89 -2.06
C TYR A 218 7.78 6.29 -0.99
N PHE A 219 7.49 7.07 0.05
CA PHE A 219 6.56 6.65 1.09
C PHE A 219 5.16 6.36 0.50
N HIS A 220 4.49 5.34 1.02
CA HIS A 220 3.13 4.99 0.59
C HIS A 220 2.02 5.75 1.30
N LEU A 221 2.38 6.65 2.21
CA LEU A 221 1.45 7.40 3.04
C LEU A 221 0.42 8.16 2.18
N GLY A 222 -0.85 7.77 2.32
CA GLY A 222 -1.98 8.40 1.63
C GLY A 222 -2.15 7.99 0.16
N LEU A 223 -1.39 7.02 -0.35
CA LEU A 223 -1.55 6.49 -1.72
C LEU A 223 -2.76 5.56 -1.91
N ASN A 224 -3.57 5.42 -0.87
CA ASN A 224 -4.86 4.72 -0.86
C ASN A 224 -6.07 5.68 -0.79
N GLU A 225 -5.82 6.99 -0.86
CA GLU A 225 -6.85 8.02 -0.77
C GLU A 225 -7.48 8.32 -2.14
N PRO A 226 -8.68 8.93 -2.19
CA PRO A 226 -9.43 9.27 -3.40
C PRO A 226 -8.65 9.65 -4.66
N ASP A 227 -7.67 10.52 -4.47
CA ASP A 227 -6.94 11.22 -5.52
C ASP A 227 -5.57 10.60 -5.77
N ALA A 228 -5.23 9.51 -5.09
CA ALA A 228 -3.94 8.88 -5.14
C ALA A 228 -4.05 7.36 -5.35
N GLU A 229 -3.03 6.79 -5.97
CA GLU A 229 -3.01 5.37 -6.30
C GLU A 229 -1.59 4.82 -6.10
N PHE A 230 -1.46 3.78 -5.28
CA PHE A 230 -0.31 2.89 -5.31
C PHE A 230 -0.46 1.91 -6.47
N ILE A 231 0.51 1.87 -7.37
CA ILE A 231 0.47 1.00 -8.56
C ILE A 231 1.47 -0.15 -8.43
N SER A 232 2.67 0.14 -7.94
CA SER A 232 3.74 -0.86 -7.83
C SER A 232 4.72 -0.50 -6.72
N GLY A 233 5.15 -1.52 -5.97
CA GLY A 233 6.40 -1.49 -5.21
C GLY A 233 7.60 -1.87 -6.08
N GLY A 234 8.77 -2.01 -5.47
CA GLY A 234 9.97 -2.48 -6.16
C GLY A 234 11.09 -2.88 -5.23
N VAL A 235 11.99 -3.73 -5.74
CA VAL A 235 13.12 -4.27 -4.97
C VAL A 235 13.99 -3.12 -4.53
N SER A 236 14.03 -2.89 -3.22
CA SER A 236 14.75 -1.77 -2.61
C SER A 236 15.18 -2.13 -1.19
N ALA A 237 15.84 -1.20 -0.51
CA ALA A 237 16.18 -1.33 0.90
C ALA A 237 15.01 -0.97 1.84
N LYS A 238 13.77 -1.02 1.35
CA LYS A 238 12.52 -0.70 2.07
C LYS A 238 11.54 -1.87 1.97
N ASP A 239 10.46 -1.80 2.75
CA ASP A 239 9.43 -2.83 2.71
C ASP A 239 8.67 -2.82 1.37
N GLN A 240 7.80 -3.80 1.17
CA GLN A 240 7.07 -3.99 -0.09
C GLN A 240 6.09 -2.88 -0.46
N HIS A 241 5.74 -2.01 0.47
CA HIS A 241 4.83 -0.91 0.26
C HIS A 241 5.57 0.36 -0.20
N ALA A 242 6.91 0.43 -0.14
CA ALA A 242 7.64 1.55 -0.70
C ALA A 242 7.35 1.70 -2.20
N ALA A 243 6.78 2.85 -2.59
CA ALA A 243 6.20 3.06 -3.91
C ALA A 243 7.28 3.28 -4.97
N ALA A 244 7.27 2.43 -6.00
CA ALA A 244 8.06 2.58 -7.22
C ALA A 244 7.24 3.21 -8.35
N ILE A 245 5.94 2.92 -8.43
CA ILE A 245 5.01 3.57 -9.36
C ILE A 245 3.76 3.97 -8.57
N ALA A 246 3.38 5.23 -8.69
CA ALA A 246 2.21 5.78 -7.99
C ALA A 246 1.63 6.99 -8.73
N ARG A 247 0.38 7.35 -8.43
CA ARG A 247 -0.28 8.57 -8.89
C ARG A 247 -0.76 9.40 -7.70
N HIS A 248 -0.75 10.73 -7.84
CA HIS A 248 -1.49 11.63 -6.97
C HIS A 248 -1.96 12.85 -7.77
N GLY A 249 -3.29 13.02 -7.90
CA GLY A 249 -3.90 13.95 -8.83
C GLY A 249 -3.36 13.77 -10.26
N ASN A 250 -2.92 14.87 -10.84
CA ASN A 250 -2.29 15.00 -12.15
C ASN A 250 -0.79 14.61 -12.18
N PHE A 251 -0.24 14.06 -11.10
CA PHE A 251 1.16 13.63 -11.02
C PHE A 251 1.28 12.11 -11.00
N LEU A 252 2.14 11.56 -11.85
CA LEU A 252 2.56 10.17 -11.84
C LEU A 252 4.04 10.06 -11.52
N LEU A 253 4.37 9.20 -10.57
CA LEU A 253 5.71 8.81 -10.23
C LEU A 253 6.10 7.56 -11.03
N TRP A 254 7.25 7.63 -11.71
CA TRP A 254 7.96 6.48 -12.25
C TRP A 254 9.33 6.42 -11.59
N GLY A 255 9.46 5.67 -10.50
CA GLY A 255 10.65 5.67 -9.64
C GLY A 255 11.89 5.01 -10.26
N PHE A 256 11.74 4.22 -11.31
CA PHE A 256 12.88 3.56 -11.99
C PHE A 256 13.73 4.56 -12.77
N ASN A 257 15.04 4.32 -12.84
CA ASN A 257 15.99 5.29 -13.37
C ASN A 257 16.34 5.10 -14.85
N ALA A 258 16.00 3.96 -15.43
CA ALA A 258 16.43 3.63 -16.80
C ALA A 258 15.93 4.64 -17.84
N ALA A 259 16.81 5.00 -18.78
CA ALA A 259 16.41 5.60 -20.04
C ALA A 259 15.85 4.49 -20.97
N PRO A 260 15.13 4.82 -22.06
CA PRO A 260 14.46 3.82 -22.88
C PRO A 260 15.38 2.70 -23.39
N SER A 261 16.61 3.02 -23.80
CA SER A 261 17.61 2.03 -24.24
C SER A 261 17.96 1.00 -23.16
N ASP A 262 17.81 1.36 -21.88
CA ASP A 262 18.08 0.52 -20.71
C ASP A 262 16.80 -0.10 -20.10
N MET A 263 15.61 0.25 -20.59
CA MET A 263 14.35 -0.38 -20.21
C MET A 263 14.18 -1.74 -20.90
N THR A 264 13.46 -2.67 -20.26
CA THR A 264 12.95 -3.86 -20.96
C THR A 264 11.86 -3.47 -21.97
N GLU A 265 11.59 -4.33 -22.96
CA GLU A 265 10.53 -4.05 -23.95
C GLU A 265 9.14 -3.97 -23.31
N GLU A 266 8.91 -4.73 -22.24
CA GLU A 266 7.68 -4.62 -21.45
C GLU A 266 7.60 -3.25 -20.75
N ALA A 267 8.68 -2.79 -20.12
CA ALA A 267 8.75 -1.50 -19.46
C ALA A 267 8.53 -0.32 -20.39
N LYS A 268 9.10 -0.36 -21.61
CA LYS A 268 8.83 0.66 -22.63
C LYS A 268 7.34 0.79 -22.93
N LYS A 269 6.65 -0.34 -23.10
CA LYS A 269 5.20 -0.35 -23.37
C LYS A 269 4.39 0.16 -22.17
N VAL A 270 4.73 -0.29 -20.95
CA VAL A 270 4.07 0.20 -19.73
C VAL A 270 4.31 1.70 -19.55
N PHE A 271 5.51 2.21 -19.86
CA PHE A 271 5.83 3.63 -19.79
C PHE A 271 5.01 4.47 -20.78
N ILE A 272 4.84 4.00 -22.03
CA ILE A 272 3.92 4.61 -23.01
C ILE A 272 2.50 4.65 -22.44
N ASN A 273 2.05 3.55 -21.84
CA ASN A 273 0.73 3.48 -21.24
C ASN A 273 0.59 4.43 -20.03
N SER A 274 1.63 4.62 -19.24
CA SER A 274 1.67 5.61 -18.15
C SER A 274 1.49 7.05 -18.65
N ILE A 275 2.08 7.41 -19.79
CA ILE A 275 1.87 8.72 -20.44
C ILE A 275 0.40 8.90 -20.84
N CYS A 276 -0.19 7.90 -21.50
CA CYS A 276 -1.59 7.94 -21.89
C CYS A 276 -2.55 7.96 -20.69
N TYR A 277 -2.19 7.23 -19.63
CA TYR A 277 -2.96 7.15 -18.40
C TYR A 277 -3.01 8.50 -17.67
N ILE A 278 -1.86 9.12 -17.41
CA ILE A 278 -1.83 10.36 -16.62
C ILE A 278 -2.53 11.52 -17.33
N LYS A 279 -2.61 11.52 -18.66
CA LYS A 279 -3.35 12.52 -19.44
C LYS A 279 -4.83 12.63 -19.03
N LYS A 280 -5.44 11.54 -18.57
CA LYS A 280 -6.85 11.53 -18.13
C LYS A 280 -7.12 12.42 -16.92
N PHE A 281 -6.06 12.77 -16.18
CA PHE A 281 -6.10 13.56 -14.96
C PHE A 281 -5.73 15.03 -15.20
N ASP A 282 -5.78 15.51 -16.45
CA ASP A 282 -5.60 16.93 -16.78
C ASP A 282 -6.65 17.77 -16.03
N GLY A 283 -6.20 18.79 -15.30
CA GLY A 283 -7.05 19.59 -14.43
C GLY A 283 -7.23 19.03 -13.01
N GLN A 284 -6.92 17.75 -12.76
CA GLN A 284 -7.20 17.09 -11.49
C GLN A 284 -6.06 17.25 -10.48
N GLN A 285 -6.04 18.40 -9.80
CA GLN A 285 -5.07 18.67 -8.74
C GLN A 285 -5.23 17.71 -7.54
N PRO A 286 -4.15 17.52 -6.75
CA PRO A 286 -4.23 16.95 -5.41
C PRO A 286 -5.34 17.57 -4.56
N VAL A 287 -6.21 16.72 -4.03
CA VAL A 287 -7.28 17.03 -3.09
C VAL A 287 -6.74 16.98 -1.66
N VAL A 288 -6.05 15.90 -1.29
CA VAL A 288 -5.40 15.78 0.02
C VAL A 288 -3.91 16.01 -0.14
N ARG A 289 -3.44 17.13 0.41
CA ARG A 289 -2.02 17.44 0.39
C ARG A 289 -1.32 16.87 1.62
N LEU A 290 -0.17 16.29 1.39
CA LEU A 290 0.72 15.79 2.43
C LEU A 290 1.19 16.96 3.30
N SER A 291 1.04 16.84 4.62
CA SER A 291 1.60 17.83 5.56
C SER A 291 3.13 17.75 5.57
N ALA A 292 3.80 18.88 5.33
CA ALA A 292 5.27 18.92 5.30
C ALA A 292 5.91 19.31 6.64
N ASP A 293 5.16 19.95 7.54
CA ASP A 293 5.65 20.46 8.83
C ASP A 293 4.52 20.46 9.88
N PRO A 294 4.45 19.47 10.80
CA PRO A 294 5.27 18.27 10.82
C PRO A 294 4.91 17.30 9.69
N PHE A 295 5.89 16.50 9.27
CA PHE A 295 5.64 15.35 8.39
C PHE A 295 4.89 14.27 9.17
N PRO A 296 3.73 13.81 8.70
CA PRO A 296 2.92 12.84 9.41
C PRO A 296 3.61 11.47 9.41
N VAL A 297 3.60 10.81 10.56
CA VAL A 297 4.05 9.43 10.70
C VAL A 297 2.85 8.50 10.52
N GLU A 298 3.01 7.44 9.74
CA GLU A 298 1.94 6.49 9.51
C GLU A 298 1.80 5.51 10.68
N ARG A 299 0.56 5.17 11.08
CA ARG A 299 0.35 4.16 12.13
C ARG A 299 0.97 2.81 11.76
N ALA A 300 0.94 2.47 10.47
CA ALA A 300 1.53 1.23 9.94
C ALA A 300 3.03 1.15 10.23
N SER A 301 3.77 2.25 10.06
CA SER A 301 5.21 2.30 10.37
C SER A 301 5.49 2.10 11.86
N ILE A 302 4.66 2.64 12.74
CA ILE A 302 4.79 2.40 14.19
C ILE A 302 4.49 0.93 14.53
N ALA A 303 3.44 0.36 13.95
CA ALA A 303 3.08 -1.04 14.14
C ALA A 303 4.20 -1.98 13.67
N MET A 304 4.77 -1.74 12.48
CA MET A 304 5.93 -2.49 11.97
C MET A 304 7.14 -2.38 12.90
N GLY A 305 7.47 -1.18 13.36
CA GLY A 305 8.57 -0.97 14.30
C GLY A 305 8.38 -1.67 15.64
N THR A 306 7.14 -1.79 16.10
CA THR A 306 6.77 -2.48 17.35
C THR A 306 6.77 -3.99 17.19
N ASP A 307 6.31 -4.53 16.06
CA ASP A 307 6.33 -5.97 15.77
C ASP A 307 7.74 -6.56 15.87
N LEU A 308 8.75 -5.76 15.51
CA LEU A 308 10.15 -6.12 15.67
C LEU A 308 10.58 -6.34 17.13
N ALA A 309 9.86 -5.82 18.13
CA ALA A 309 10.16 -6.02 19.55
C ALA A 309 9.84 -7.44 20.07
N SER A 310 9.27 -8.30 19.23
CA SER A 310 9.06 -9.72 19.51
C SER A 310 10.33 -10.56 19.25
N LEU A 311 10.41 -11.75 19.85
CA LEU A 311 11.52 -12.68 19.59
C LEU A 311 11.58 -13.09 18.10
N ASP A 312 10.42 -13.33 17.48
CA ASP A 312 10.30 -13.56 16.04
C ASP A 312 10.82 -12.36 15.22
N GLY A 313 10.37 -11.14 15.57
CA GLY A 313 10.83 -9.92 14.93
C GLY A 313 12.33 -9.68 15.07
N PHE A 314 12.91 -9.98 16.23
CA PHE A 314 14.35 -9.93 16.46
C PHE A 314 15.11 -10.97 15.64
N ASN A 315 14.59 -12.20 15.55
CA ASN A 315 15.20 -13.23 14.71
C ASN A 315 15.18 -12.82 13.23
N ARG A 316 14.06 -12.27 12.74
CA ARG A 316 13.99 -11.70 11.37
C ARG A 316 14.98 -10.55 11.17
N TYR A 317 15.13 -9.67 12.17
CA TYR A 317 16.12 -8.58 12.14
C TYR A 317 17.56 -9.10 12.09
N LYS A 318 17.89 -10.14 12.85
CA LYS A 318 19.19 -10.80 12.83
C LYS A 318 19.45 -11.47 11.47
N THR A 319 18.50 -12.26 10.98
CA THR A 319 18.57 -12.91 9.66
C THR A 319 18.74 -11.89 8.54
N MET A 320 18.11 -10.71 8.65
CA MET A 320 18.30 -9.63 7.68
C MET A 320 19.76 -9.19 7.62
N TRP A 321 20.41 -8.96 8.77
CA TRP A 321 21.83 -8.59 8.82
C TRP A 321 22.75 -9.72 8.34
N GLU A 322 22.43 -10.97 8.67
CA GLU A 322 23.18 -12.14 8.20
C GLU A 322 23.14 -12.27 6.67
N LYS A 323 21.96 -12.19 6.06
CA LYS A 323 21.78 -12.28 4.61
C LYS A 323 22.28 -11.05 3.85
N SER A 324 22.28 -9.87 4.48
CA SER A 324 22.74 -8.62 3.83
C SER A 324 24.25 -8.40 3.97
N SER A 325 24.96 -9.22 4.75
CA SER A 325 26.40 -9.10 4.93
C SER A 325 27.16 -9.49 3.66
N LYS A 326 28.24 -8.76 3.36
CA LYS A 326 29.07 -9.07 2.18
C LYS A 326 29.73 -10.43 2.36
N PRO A 327 29.93 -11.21 1.27
CA PRO A 327 30.69 -12.45 1.33
C PRO A 327 32.05 -12.24 2.02
N GLY A 328 32.36 -13.08 3.01
CA GLY A 328 33.60 -12.99 3.80
C GLY A 328 33.60 -11.97 4.93
N THR A 329 32.50 -11.26 5.18
CA THR A 329 32.34 -10.39 6.36
C THR A 329 31.41 -11.02 7.38
N ALA A 330 31.80 -11.00 8.66
CA ALA A 330 30.91 -11.44 9.73
C ALA A 330 29.76 -10.44 9.91
N ALA A 331 28.54 -10.95 10.01
CA ALA A 331 27.38 -10.14 10.35
C ALA A 331 27.56 -9.47 11.73
N PRO A 332 27.00 -8.28 11.95
CA PRO A 332 27.04 -7.64 13.26
C PRO A 332 26.39 -8.55 14.30
N LYS A 333 27.06 -8.75 15.44
CA LYS A 333 26.46 -9.38 16.61
C LYS A 333 25.46 -8.41 17.23
N ILE A 334 24.20 -8.78 17.21
CA ILE A 334 23.10 -7.98 17.76
C ILE A 334 22.60 -8.69 19.01
N GLU A 335 22.83 -8.07 20.15
CA GLU A 335 22.41 -8.60 21.45
C GLU A 335 20.95 -8.23 21.73
N TRP A 336 20.17 -9.19 22.21
CA TRP A 336 18.73 -9.02 22.50
C TRP A 336 18.46 -7.84 23.43
N ASN A 337 19.22 -7.70 24.53
CA ASN A 337 19.00 -6.63 25.51
C ASN A 337 19.21 -5.23 24.92
N SER A 338 20.24 -5.06 24.08
CA SER A 338 20.51 -3.77 23.41
C SER A 338 19.43 -3.44 22.38
N PHE A 339 18.98 -4.45 21.63
CA PHE A 339 17.89 -4.30 20.68
C PHE A 339 16.56 -3.96 21.39
N LEU A 340 16.22 -4.69 22.45
CA LEU A 340 15.01 -4.45 23.23
C LEU A 340 15.02 -3.07 23.90
N GLN A 341 16.17 -2.61 24.41
CA GLN A 341 16.33 -1.25 24.93
C GLN A 341 16.00 -0.19 23.89
N GLN A 342 16.47 -0.34 22.64
CA GLN A 342 16.15 0.59 21.56
C GLN A 342 14.65 0.60 21.24
N ARG A 343 14.00 -0.58 21.25
CA ARG A 343 12.55 -0.68 21.06
C ARG A 343 11.77 -0.06 22.22
N TYR A 344 12.25 -0.23 23.45
CA TYR A 344 11.67 0.38 24.63
C TYR A 344 11.72 1.91 24.57
N GLU A 345 12.86 2.50 24.24
CA GLU A 345 12.97 3.96 24.08
C GLU A 345 12.08 4.49 22.95
N PHE A 346 11.95 3.74 21.85
CA PHE A 346 11.03 4.08 20.76
C PHE A 346 9.57 4.12 21.24
N VAL A 347 9.09 3.06 21.91
CA VAL A 347 7.70 3.02 22.43
C VAL A 347 7.46 4.09 23.50
N LYS A 348 8.43 4.36 24.37
CA LYS A 348 8.33 5.48 25.33
C LYS A 348 8.20 6.83 24.65
N SER A 349 8.93 7.07 23.57
CA SER A 349 8.84 8.33 22.84
C SER A 349 7.42 8.55 22.28
N ILE A 350 6.76 7.48 21.84
CA ILE A 350 5.37 7.49 21.38
C ILE A 350 4.42 7.74 22.57
N ALA A 351 4.62 7.01 23.66
CA ALA A 351 3.81 7.10 24.87
C ALA A 351 3.85 8.49 25.53
N GLY A 352 5.01 9.17 25.47
CA GLY A 352 5.22 10.49 26.06
C GLY A 352 4.84 10.53 27.54
N ALA A 353 3.82 11.34 27.88
CA ALA A 353 3.32 11.47 29.25
C ALA A 353 2.77 10.16 29.85
N ASP A 354 2.40 9.18 29.02
CA ASP A 354 1.90 7.86 29.42
C ASP A 354 3.02 6.80 29.47
N SER A 355 4.29 7.21 29.34
CA SER A 355 5.44 6.30 29.31
C SER A 355 5.65 5.49 30.60
N LEU A 356 5.08 5.92 31.73
CA LEU A 356 5.10 5.15 32.98
C LEU A 356 4.31 3.82 32.87
N ALA A 357 3.39 3.72 31.90
CA ALA A 357 2.66 2.49 31.62
C ALA A 357 3.48 1.48 30.79
N VAL A 358 4.68 1.85 30.32
CA VAL A 358 5.52 1.05 29.44
C VAL A 358 6.66 0.41 30.25
N GLN A 359 6.74 -0.92 30.22
CA GLN A 359 7.82 -1.70 30.80
C GLN A 359 8.79 -2.19 29.72
N MET A 360 10.04 -2.46 30.11
CA MET A 360 11.09 -2.92 29.19
C MET A 360 11.02 -4.44 28.99
N ASP A 361 9.92 -4.90 28.43
CA ASP A 361 9.69 -6.29 28.05
C ASP A 361 8.80 -6.36 26.80
N THR A 362 8.96 -7.40 26.00
CA THR A 362 8.27 -7.56 24.71
C THR A 362 6.75 -7.43 24.82
N LEU A 363 6.13 -8.02 25.85
CA LEU A 363 4.67 -8.05 25.95
C LEU A 363 4.14 -6.65 26.26
N SER A 364 4.77 -5.92 27.17
CA SER A 364 4.41 -4.53 27.47
C SER A 364 4.53 -3.62 26.25
N LEU A 365 5.65 -3.70 25.50
CA LEU A 365 5.86 -2.90 24.29
C LEU A 365 4.79 -3.13 23.23
N VAL A 366 4.51 -4.41 22.94
CA VAL A 366 3.56 -4.81 21.90
C VAL A 366 2.12 -4.45 22.30
N ASN A 367 1.73 -4.73 23.55
CA ASN A 367 0.39 -4.42 24.04
C ASN A 367 0.14 -2.91 24.09
N TYR A 368 1.12 -2.13 24.56
CA TYR A 368 0.99 -0.67 24.61
C TYR A 368 0.64 -0.09 23.25
N CYS A 369 1.39 -0.44 22.21
CA CYS A 369 1.12 0.07 20.87
C CYS A 369 -0.21 -0.46 20.31
N ARG A 370 -0.50 -1.77 20.47
CA ARG A 370 -1.77 -2.36 20.03
C ARG A 370 -2.97 -1.60 20.59
N ASP A 371 -2.92 -1.25 21.87
CA ASP A 371 -4.05 -0.66 22.58
C ASP A 371 -4.18 0.85 22.38
N ASN A 372 -3.06 1.55 22.08
CA ASN A 372 -3.01 3.01 22.04
C ASN A 372 -2.84 3.62 20.64
N LEU A 373 -2.47 2.85 19.59
CA LEU A 373 -2.26 3.39 18.24
C LEU A 373 -3.50 4.07 17.64
N LYS A 374 -4.71 3.66 18.04
CA LYS A 374 -5.96 4.33 17.68
C LYS A 374 -6.10 5.77 18.20
N TYR A 375 -5.21 6.19 19.10
CA TYR A 375 -5.13 7.55 19.67
C TYR A 375 -3.87 8.29 19.20
N PHE A 376 -3.05 7.68 18.34
CA PHE A 376 -1.84 8.30 17.81
C PHE A 376 -2.17 9.52 16.94
N ASN A 377 -1.53 10.65 17.21
CA ASN A 377 -1.85 11.97 16.65
C ASN A 377 -1.07 12.32 15.36
N GLY A 378 -0.22 11.42 14.88
CA GLY A 378 0.53 11.60 13.64
C GLY A 378 1.89 12.29 13.76
N THR A 379 2.29 12.71 14.96
CA THR A 379 3.55 13.43 15.19
C THR A 379 4.47 12.67 16.14
N MET A 380 5.78 12.79 15.97
CA MET A 380 6.79 12.22 16.89
C MET A 380 7.44 13.32 17.75
N GLU A 381 6.64 14.28 18.21
CA GLU A 381 7.13 15.38 19.05
C GLU A 381 7.47 14.91 20.47
N ARG A 382 8.38 15.64 21.15
CA ARG A 382 8.84 15.30 22.50
C ARG A 382 7.73 15.27 23.56
N SER A 383 6.59 15.90 23.31
CA SER A 383 5.41 15.87 24.19
C SER A 383 4.64 14.54 24.16
N GLY A 384 5.03 13.60 23.28
CA GLY A 384 4.33 12.34 23.07
C GLY A 384 3.37 12.39 21.88
N SER A 385 3.12 11.22 21.33
CA SER A 385 2.33 11.03 20.11
C SER A 385 0.92 10.52 20.37
N ILE A 386 0.61 10.12 21.60
CA ILE A 386 -0.73 9.69 22.00
C ILE A 386 -1.56 10.91 22.42
N ASP A 387 -2.70 11.13 21.76
CA ASP A 387 -3.63 12.18 22.13
C ASP A 387 -4.43 11.77 23.38
N LEU A 388 -4.06 12.32 24.53
CA LEU A 388 -4.68 12.01 25.82
C LEU A 388 -6.12 12.53 25.93
N ASP A 389 -6.47 13.62 25.23
CA ASP A 389 -7.85 14.11 25.19
C ASP A 389 -8.73 13.08 24.48
N VAL A 390 -8.28 12.57 23.33
CA VAL A 390 -8.96 11.47 22.61
C VAL A 390 -9.02 10.20 23.44
N LYS A 391 -7.89 9.78 24.02
CA LYS A 391 -7.81 8.58 24.87
C LYS A 391 -8.79 8.66 26.04
N SER A 392 -8.96 9.83 26.66
CA SER A 392 -9.92 10.04 27.76
C SER A 392 -11.38 9.84 27.36
N LEU A 393 -11.71 10.00 26.07
CA LEU A 393 -13.04 9.76 25.53
C LEU A 393 -13.24 8.30 25.10
N GLY A 394 -12.17 7.50 24.99
CA GLY A 394 -12.23 6.10 24.56
C GLY A 394 -12.54 5.90 23.07
N ILE A 395 -12.71 6.97 22.29
CA ILE A 395 -13.08 6.94 20.87
C ILE A 395 -11.83 7.12 20.01
N ALA A 396 -11.61 6.26 19.00
CA ALA A 396 -10.47 6.39 18.10
C ALA A 396 -10.52 7.71 17.33
N ASN A 397 -9.36 8.31 17.03
CA ASN A 397 -9.34 9.61 16.34
C ASN A 397 -9.70 9.58 14.85
N ASN A 398 -9.76 8.40 14.25
CA ASN A 398 -10.28 8.16 12.91
C ASN A 398 -11.76 7.77 12.89
N ASP A 399 -12.42 7.73 14.04
CA ASP A 399 -13.84 7.45 14.17
C ASP A 399 -14.65 8.76 14.18
N LEU A 400 -15.59 8.90 13.25
CA LEU A 400 -16.41 10.10 13.11
C LEU A 400 -17.20 10.43 14.40
N ARG A 401 -17.50 9.41 15.23
CA ARG A 401 -18.14 9.59 16.53
C ARG A 401 -17.36 10.54 17.44
N LEU A 402 -16.03 10.64 17.27
CA LEU A 402 -15.21 11.60 18.03
C LEU A 402 -15.71 13.04 17.82
N LEU A 403 -15.96 13.42 16.56
CA LEU A 403 -16.45 14.77 16.24
C LEU A 403 -17.87 14.97 16.77
N GLU A 404 -18.75 13.96 16.61
CA GLU A 404 -20.13 14.00 17.10
C GLU A 404 -20.18 14.19 18.63
N THR A 405 -19.37 13.41 19.38
CA THR A 405 -19.23 13.54 20.83
C THR A 405 -18.70 14.92 21.24
N CYS A 406 -17.70 15.46 20.55
CA CYS A 406 -17.18 16.79 20.86
C CYS A 406 -18.23 17.89 20.62
N VAL A 407 -19.04 17.79 19.56
CA VAL A 407 -20.14 18.75 19.31
C VAL A 407 -21.21 18.68 20.41
N GLU A 408 -21.52 17.49 20.89
CA GLU A 408 -22.47 17.30 21.99
C GLU A 408 -21.93 17.85 23.32
N MET A 409 -20.66 17.60 23.64
CA MET A 409 -19.96 18.20 24.78
C MET A 409 -20.02 19.75 24.74
N LEU A 410 -19.77 20.36 23.58
CA LEU A 410 -19.91 21.80 23.39
C LEU A 410 -21.36 22.28 23.62
N ALA A 411 -22.36 21.55 23.13
CA ALA A 411 -23.76 21.92 23.27
C ALA A 411 -24.24 21.84 24.72
N GLN A 412 -23.70 20.91 25.51
CA GLN A 412 -24.02 20.69 26.92
C GLN A 412 -23.14 21.53 27.87
N ASN A 413 -22.22 22.34 27.35
CA ASN A 413 -21.19 23.04 28.14
C ASN A 413 -20.32 22.12 29.02
N LYS A 414 -20.14 20.85 28.63
CA LYS A 414 -19.31 19.87 29.34
C LYS A 414 -17.93 19.81 28.69
N ASP A 415 -16.85 19.96 29.47
CA ASP A 415 -15.46 19.86 28.97
C ASP A 415 -15.22 20.69 27.69
N LYS A 416 -15.79 21.91 27.63
CA LYS A 416 -15.88 22.73 26.41
C LYS A 416 -14.53 22.95 25.73
N GLU A 417 -13.48 23.18 26.51
CA GLU A 417 -12.12 23.41 26.01
C GLU A 417 -11.55 22.17 25.32
N LYS A 418 -11.70 20.99 25.93
CA LYS A 418 -11.28 19.70 25.34
C LYS A 418 -12.01 19.47 24.02
N ALA A 419 -13.32 19.61 24.01
CA ALA A 419 -14.13 19.44 22.81
C ALA A 419 -13.69 20.39 21.67
N MET A 420 -13.44 21.66 21.98
CA MET A 420 -12.97 22.64 21.00
C MET A 420 -11.56 22.32 20.49
N ARG A 421 -10.63 21.91 21.38
CA ARG A 421 -9.28 21.49 20.97
C ARG A 421 -9.34 20.30 20.00
N LEU A 422 -10.15 19.29 20.30
CA LEU A 422 -10.31 18.09 19.47
C LEU A 422 -10.94 18.41 18.10
N LEU A 423 -12.01 19.20 18.06
CA LEU A 423 -12.65 19.62 16.80
C LEU A 423 -11.69 20.40 15.90
N LYS A 424 -10.90 21.32 16.47
CA LYS A 424 -9.91 22.10 15.71
C LYS A 424 -8.69 21.27 15.30
N ARG A 425 -8.28 20.30 16.12
CA ARG A 425 -7.16 19.39 15.80
C ARG A 425 -7.52 18.47 14.64
N TYR A 426 -8.67 17.81 14.72
CA TYR A 426 -9.08 16.73 13.80
C TYR A 426 -9.90 17.21 12.60
N THR A 427 -10.01 18.52 12.35
CA THR A 427 -10.64 19.07 11.15
C THR A 427 -9.85 20.28 10.62
N ASN A 428 -10.23 20.78 9.45
CA ASN A 428 -9.75 22.07 8.92
C ASN A 428 -10.71 23.23 9.19
N GLN A 429 -11.64 23.06 10.13
CA GLN A 429 -12.64 24.05 10.47
C GLN A 429 -12.24 24.84 11.72
N ASN A 430 -12.77 26.06 11.86
CA ASN A 430 -12.48 26.94 13.00
C ASN A 430 -13.77 27.61 13.53
N TYR A 431 -14.86 26.85 13.60
CA TYR A 431 -16.12 27.32 14.17
C TYR A 431 -16.04 27.49 15.69
N ASN A 432 -16.90 28.35 16.24
CA ASN A 432 -16.86 28.70 17.67
C ASN A 432 -18.03 28.11 18.46
N THR A 433 -19.13 27.76 17.78
CA THR A 433 -20.36 27.32 18.42
C THR A 433 -20.73 25.88 18.05
N ALA A 434 -21.42 25.18 18.96
CA ALA A 434 -21.90 23.81 18.70
C ALA A 434 -22.86 23.74 17.50
N SER A 435 -23.63 24.81 17.23
CA SER A 435 -24.56 24.87 16.10
C SER A 435 -23.82 24.87 14.75
N GLU A 436 -22.78 25.69 14.61
CA GLU A 436 -21.95 25.72 13.40
C GLU A 436 -21.29 24.37 13.13
N TRP A 437 -20.69 23.76 14.16
CA TRP A 437 -20.08 22.44 14.05
C TRP A 437 -21.10 21.36 13.65
N ARG A 438 -22.29 21.36 14.28
CA ARG A 438 -23.37 20.42 13.96
C ARG A 438 -23.84 20.56 12.51
N ASN A 439 -24.01 21.80 12.04
CA ASN A 439 -24.42 22.10 10.67
C ASN A 439 -23.38 21.63 9.65
N TRP A 440 -22.09 21.86 9.93
CA TRP A 440 -21.02 21.38 9.06
C TRP A 440 -20.95 19.85 9.04
N LEU A 441 -21.02 19.18 10.19
CA LEU A 441 -21.01 17.71 10.26
C LEU A 441 -22.21 17.11 9.52
N SER A 442 -23.42 17.61 9.74
CA SER A 442 -24.63 17.07 9.09
C SER A 442 -24.59 17.24 7.57
N LYS A 443 -24.11 18.40 7.09
CA LYS A 443 -23.96 18.70 5.66
C LYS A 443 -22.96 17.78 4.98
N ASN A 444 -21.84 17.48 5.64
CA ASN A 444 -20.71 16.78 5.01
C ASN A 444 -20.60 15.30 5.39
N ARG A 445 -21.44 14.78 6.29
CA ARG A 445 -21.31 13.45 6.93
C ARG A 445 -20.98 12.32 5.96
N ARG A 446 -21.65 12.30 4.80
CA ARG A 446 -21.49 11.24 3.78
C ARG A 446 -20.15 11.26 3.05
N ASN A 447 -19.50 12.42 3.01
CA ASN A 447 -18.27 12.63 2.26
C ASN A 447 -17.07 12.84 3.20
N LEU A 448 -17.26 12.81 4.52
CA LEU A 448 -16.14 12.93 5.46
C LEU A 448 -15.35 11.62 5.51
N PHE A 449 -14.02 11.74 5.42
CA PHE A 449 -13.10 10.64 5.66
C PHE A 449 -11.88 11.13 6.44
N PHE A 450 -11.23 10.21 7.13
CA PHE A 450 -10.01 10.49 7.89
C PHE A 450 -8.76 10.22 7.04
N THR A 451 -7.80 11.14 7.05
CA THR A 451 -6.51 11.01 6.35
C THR A 451 -5.33 11.16 7.31
N GLU A 452 -4.38 10.23 7.24
CA GLU A 452 -3.09 10.34 7.92
C GLU A 452 -2.14 11.29 7.17
N ALA A 453 -2.12 11.22 5.83
CA ALA A 453 -1.29 12.09 4.99
C ALA A 453 -1.65 13.58 5.11
N GLY A 454 -2.95 13.89 5.26
CA GLY A 454 -3.48 15.23 5.51
C GLY A 454 -3.32 15.71 6.95
N GLY A 455 -2.43 15.10 7.74
CA GLY A 455 -2.10 15.53 9.10
C GLY A 455 -3.07 15.01 10.17
N TYR A 456 -3.59 13.78 10.00
CA TYR A 456 -4.51 13.13 10.94
C TYR A 456 -5.81 13.91 11.12
N LYS A 457 -6.52 14.19 10.02
CA LYS A 457 -7.74 15.01 10.01
C LYS A 457 -8.88 14.36 9.25
N PHE A 458 -10.11 14.73 9.63
CA PHE A 458 -11.29 14.55 8.80
C PHE A 458 -11.36 15.64 7.74
N ILE A 459 -11.43 15.21 6.48
CA ILE A 459 -11.54 16.07 5.30
C ILE A 459 -12.79 15.65 4.52
N VAL A 460 -13.41 16.61 3.84
CA VAL A 460 -14.54 16.37 2.95
C VAL A 460 -14.02 15.91 1.60
N ALA A 461 -14.36 14.69 1.21
CA ALA A 461 -14.06 14.16 -0.11
C ALA A 461 -14.86 14.90 -1.20
N PRO A 462 -14.32 14.97 -2.44
CA PRO A 462 -15.07 15.40 -3.61
C PRO A 462 -16.35 14.58 -3.81
N SER A 463 -17.39 15.19 -4.38
CA SER A 463 -18.71 14.59 -4.52
C SER A 463 -18.77 13.36 -5.45
N ASP A 464 -17.79 13.22 -6.32
CA ASP A 464 -17.58 12.10 -7.25
C ASP A 464 -16.71 10.98 -6.66
N TRP A 465 -16.21 11.15 -5.43
CA TRP A 465 -15.46 10.10 -4.75
C TRP A 465 -16.39 8.98 -4.26
N THR A 466 -16.10 7.77 -4.71
CA THR A 466 -16.59 6.54 -4.06
C THR A 466 -15.43 5.97 -3.25
N PRO A 467 -15.59 5.71 -1.94
CA PRO A 467 -14.55 5.08 -1.14
C PRO A 467 -14.04 3.81 -1.82
N SER A 468 -12.76 3.82 -2.16
CA SER A 468 -12.08 2.58 -2.48
C SER A 468 -12.03 1.78 -1.18
N ASN A 469 -12.73 0.64 -1.12
CA ASN A 469 -12.49 -0.41 -0.11
C ASN A 469 -11.13 -1.10 -0.33
N LYS A 470 -10.17 -0.39 -0.93
CA LYS A 470 -8.80 -0.84 -1.15
C LYS A 470 -7.89 0.20 -0.53
N LYS A 471 -7.76 0.13 0.79
CA LYS A 471 -6.51 0.56 1.41
C LYS A 471 -5.37 -0.40 1.04
N ALA A 472 -4.13 0.04 1.13
CA ALA A 472 -2.95 -0.83 0.94
C ALA A 472 -2.90 -1.98 1.97
N ASP A 473 -3.65 -1.87 3.08
CA ASP A 473 -3.94 -2.89 4.09
C ASP A 473 -5.26 -3.66 3.87
N ASP A 474 -5.98 -3.44 2.76
CA ASP A 474 -7.36 -3.90 2.55
C ASP A 474 -7.49 -5.07 1.56
N LEU A 475 -6.49 -5.94 1.50
CA LEU A 475 -6.67 -7.30 0.97
C LEU A 475 -7.39 -8.22 1.98
N GLY A 476 -8.24 -7.66 2.85
CA GLY A 476 -8.84 -8.45 3.93
C GLY A 476 -9.86 -7.76 4.84
N LYS A 477 -10.74 -6.85 4.35
CA LYS A 477 -11.94 -6.50 5.11
C LYS A 477 -13.22 -7.07 4.51
N THR A 478 -13.87 -7.80 5.40
CA THR A 478 -15.10 -8.56 5.24
C THR A 478 -16.27 -7.62 4.95
N ASP A 479 -17.02 -7.99 3.94
CA ASP A 479 -18.34 -7.45 3.60
C ASP A 479 -19.19 -7.18 4.86
N THR A 480 -19.71 -5.97 5.02
CA THR A 480 -20.56 -5.59 6.16
C THR A 480 -21.80 -6.47 6.32
N ARG A 481 -22.30 -7.06 5.22
CA ARG A 481 -23.40 -8.04 5.25
C ARG A 481 -22.96 -9.34 5.89
N VAL A 482 -21.74 -9.78 5.62
CA VAL A 482 -21.14 -10.97 6.24
C VAL A 482 -20.90 -10.73 7.73
N GLN A 483 -20.41 -9.55 8.12
CA GLN A 483 -20.21 -9.22 9.54
C GLN A 483 -21.52 -9.21 10.33
N LYS A 484 -22.59 -8.63 9.75
CA LYS A 484 -23.93 -8.71 10.33
C LYS A 484 -24.40 -10.16 10.45
N ALA A 485 -24.28 -10.95 9.37
CA ALA A 485 -24.67 -12.35 9.37
C ALA A 485 -23.92 -13.17 10.44
N LEU A 486 -22.60 -12.98 10.58
CA LEU A 486 -21.78 -13.67 11.59
C LEU A 486 -22.22 -13.36 13.03
N SER A 487 -22.77 -12.18 13.29
CA SER A 487 -23.30 -11.81 14.60
C SER A 487 -24.68 -12.43 14.88
N GLU A 488 -25.46 -12.71 13.83
CA GLU A 488 -26.82 -13.25 13.92
C GLU A 488 -26.88 -14.78 13.81
N ILE A 489 -25.81 -15.44 13.32
CA ILE A 489 -25.73 -16.91 13.28
C ILE A 489 -25.83 -17.48 14.70
N ASN A 490 -26.90 -18.23 14.95
CA ASN A 490 -27.05 -19.00 16.17
C ASN A 490 -26.12 -20.22 16.12
N CYS A 491 -24.92 -20.05 16.68
CA CYS A 491 -23.95 -21.11 16.89
C CYS A 491 -23.88 -21.44 18.38
N LEU A 492 -24.28 -22.67 18.72
CA LEU A 492 -24.34 -23.20 20.09
C LEU A 492 -22.97 -23.12 20.77
N THR A 493 -22.97 -23.09 22.11
CA THR A 493 -21.75 -23.06 22.91
C THR A 493 -21.10 -24.44 22.93
N PRO A 494 -19.81 -24.58 22.57
CA PRO A 494 -19.09 -25.84 22.67
C PRO A 494 -18.96 -26.33 24.12
N ASP A 495 -18.92 -27.64 24.30
CA ASP A 495 -18.68 -28.30 25.59
C ASP A 495 -17.68 -29.46 25.43
N LYS A 496 -17.38 -30.17 26.52
CA LYS A 496 -16.38 -31.25 26.50
C LYS A 496 -16.77 -32.44 25.62
N LEU A 497 -18.06 -32.67 25.38
CA LEU A 497 -18.53 -33.73 24.50
C LEU A 497 -18.62 -33.24 23.05
N ASN A 498 -18.84 -31.94 22.85
CA ASN A 498 -19.00 -31.29 21.55
C ASN A 498 -18.05 -30.08 21.45
N PRO A 499 -16.74 -30.30 21.24
CA PRO A 499 -15.76 -29.22 21.26
C PRO A 499 -15.79 -28.33 20.01
N VAL A 500 -16.58 -28.68 18.99
CA VAL A 500 -16.74 -27.93 17.75
C VAL A 500 -18.23 -27.76 17.45
N MET A 501 -18.68 -26.52 17.35
CA MET A 501 -20.08 -26.21 16.99
C MET A 501 -20.13 -25.44 15.68
N LEU A 502 -20.93 -25.90 14.72
CA LEU A 502 -21.10 -25.27 13.41
C LEU A 502 -22.45 -24.54 13.31
N GLY A 503 -22.39 -23.27 12.91
CA GLY A 503 -23.54 -22.46 12.49
C GLY A 503 -23.37 -22.01 11.05
N ALA A 504 -24.49 -21.73 10.38
CA ALA A 504 -24.50 -21.28 8.99
C ALA A 504 -25.63 -20.26 8.76
N ALA A 505 -25.41 -19.34 7.83
CA ALA A 505 -26.41 -18.43 7.29
C ALA A 505 -26.22 -18.25 5.78
N LEU A 506 -27.32 -17.99 5.08
CA LEU A 506 -27.32 -17.62 3.68
C LEU A 506 -27.78 -16.16 3.56
N ILE A 507 -27.00 -15.33 2.86
CA ILE A 507 -27.30 -13.92 2.65
C ILE A 507 -27.20 -13.53 1.17
N ASP A 508 -27.73 -12.37 0.81
CA ASP A 508 -27.64 -11.84 -0.55
C ASP A 508 -26.22 -11.39 -0.91
N GLY A 509 -25.74 -11.83 -2.08
CA GLY A 509 -24.46 -11.44 -2.65
C GLY A 509 -24.53 -10.17 -3.50
N ASN A 510 -23.50 -9.92 -4.31
CA ASN A 510 -23.49 -8.80 -5.26
C ASN A 510 -24.21 -9.19 -6.55
N GLY A 511 -25.51 -8.90 -6.61
CA GLY A 511 -26.36 -9.22 -7.76
C GLY A 511 -27.54 -10.12 -7.37
N ALA A 512 -28.61 -10.06 -8.14
CA ALA A 512 -29.84 -10.82 -7.87
C ALA A 512 -29.68 -12.35 -8.04
N ASP A 513 -28.62 -12.78 -8.74
CA ASP A 513 -28.27 -14.17 -9.01
C ASP A 513 -27.16 -14.71 -8.08
N LYS A 514 -26.78 -13.96 -7.05
CA LYS A 514 -25.67 -14.30 -6.15
C LYS A 514 -26.12 -14.39 -4.70
N LYS A 515 -25.63 -15.41 -4.00
CA LYS A 515 -25.77 -15.57 -2.55
C LYS A 515 -24.40 -15.79 -1.92
N LEU A 516 -24.27 -15.45 -0.64
CA LEU A 516 -23.10 -15.80 0.17
C LEU A 516 -23.55 -16.78 1.27
N LEU A 517 -22.90 -17.94 1.31
CA LEU A 517 -22.98 -18.88 2.41
C LEU A 517 -21.91 -18.52 3.45
N VAL A 518 -22.34 -18.17 4.64
CA VAL A 518 -21.49 -17.75 5.76
C VAL A 518 -21.56 -18.80 6.85
N LEU A 519 -20.42 -19.35 7.23
CA LEU A 519 -20.28 -20.32 8.31
C LEU A 519 -19.57 -19.71 9.50
N LYS A 520 -19.99 -20.13 10.69
CA LYS A 520 -19.38 -19.79 11.97
C LYS A 520 -19.12 -21.07 12.73
N VAL A 521 -17.87 -21.33 13.08
CA VAL A 521 -17.46 -22.48 13.87
C VAL A 521 -16.92 -21.97 15.20
N LYS A 522 -17.49 -22.44 16.31
CA LYS A 522 -16.97 -22.17 17.65
C LYS A 522 -16.24 -23.39 18.18
N LEU A 523 -15.10 -23.16 18.81
CA LEU A 523 -14.24 -24.16 19.41
C LEU A 523 -14.28 -24.03 20.92
N LEU A 524 -14.26 -25.15 21.63
CA LEU A 524 -14.11 -25.14 23.08
C LEU A 524 -12.78 -24.45 23.44
N LYS A 525 -12.77 -23.66 24.51
CA LYS A 525 -11.57 -22.94 24.92
C LYS A 525 -10.38 -23.89 25.08
N ASN A 526 -9.23 -23.52 24.52
CA ASN A 526 -7.98 -24.31 24.45
C ASN A 526 -8.07 -25.56 23.55
N TRP A 527 -9.12 -25.69 22.75
CA TRP A 527 -9.21 -26.70 21.70
C TRP A 527 -9.01 -26.07 20.33
N HIS A 528 -8.52 -26.88 19.40
CA HIS A 528 -8.25 -26.47 18.03
C HIS A 528 -8.60 -27.54 17.01
N ILE A 529 -8.82 -27.10 15.78
CA ILE A 529 -8.95 -27.96 14.57
C ILE A 529 -7.92 -27.53 13.54
N TYR A 530 -7.54 -28.42 12.63
CA TYR A 530 -6.42 -28.18 11.72
C TYR A 530 -6.89 -27.55 10.41
N SER A 531 -6.37 -26.37 10.06
CA SER A 531 -6.64 -25.73 8.78
C SER A 531 -5.72 -26.24 7.67
N TYR A 532 -4.50 -26.65 8.03
CA TYR A 532 -3.51 -27.22 7.13
C TYR A 532 -2.60 -28.15 7.92
N VAL A 533 -2.31 -29.31 7.35
CA VAL A 533 -1.35 -30.29 7.89
C VAL A 533 -0.42 -30.74 6.77
N PRO A 534 0.90 -30.80 6.99
CA PRO A 534 1.82 -31.42 6.03
C PRO A 534 1.48 -32.89 5.79
N THR A 535 1.80 -33.43 4.61
CA THR A 535 1.47 -34.82 4.24
C THR A 535 2.02 -35.88 5.21
N GLU A 536 3.12 -35.60 5.89
CA GLU A 536 3.77 -36.50 6.86
C GLU A 536 3.24 -36.32 8.30
N SER A 537 2.31 -35.38 8.52
CA SER A 537 1.76 -35.07 9.84
C SER A 537 0.73 -36.13 10.26
N PRO A 538 0.68 -36.53 11.55
CA PRO A 538 -0.33 -37.46 12.04
C PRO A 538 -1.73 -36.81 12.21
N PHE A 539 -1.85 -35.50 12.00
CA PHE A 539 -3.09 -34.75 12.19
C PHE A 539 -3.96 -34.75 10.93
N ILE A 540 -5.26 -34.57 11.12
CA ILE A 540 -6.23 -34.55 10.00
C ILE A 540 -6.68 -33.12 9.72
N GLN A 541 -6.40 -32.67 8.49
CA GLN A 541 -6.84 -31.37 8.01
C GLN A 541 -8.37 -31.32 7.89
N SER A 542 -8.95 -30.22 8.35
CA SER A 542 -10.40 -29.97 8.26
C SER A 542 -10.83 -29.74 6.82
N GLN A 543 -11.94 -30.35 6.42
CA GLN A 543 -12.47 -30.31 5.07
C GLN A 543 -13.93 -29.87 5.06
N LEU A 544 -14.27 -28.93 4.19
CA LEU A 544 -15.64 -28.49 3.94
C LEU A 544 -16.19 -29.18 2.70
N SER A 545 -17.41 -29.70 2.80
CA SER A 545 -18.18 -30.21 1.68
C SER A 545 -19.56 -29.56 1.60
N LEU A 546 -20.09 -29.46 0.38
CA LEU A 546 -21.40 -28.89 0.10
C LEU A 546 -22.20 -29.81 -0.80
N GLU A 547 -23.44 -30.07 -0.38
CA GLU A 547 -24.49 -30.63 -1.21
C GLU A 547 -25.46 -29.51 -1.58
N LEU A 548 -25.47 -29.12 -2.86
CA LEU A 548 -26.23 -27.96 -3.35
C LEU A 548 -27.48 -28.40 -4.14
N PRO A 549 -28.58 -27.64 -4.08
CA PRO A 549 -29.74 -27.84 -4.94
C PRO A 549 -29.39 -27.80 -6.43
N LEU A 550 -30.21 -28.47 -7.23
CA LEU A 550 -30.06 -28.50 -8.69
C LEU A 550 -29.98 -27.08 -9.26
N GLY A 551 -28.89 -26.77 -9.94
CA GLY A 551 -28.66 -25.50 -10.61
C GLY A 551 -27.87 -24.46 -9.79
N VAL A 552 -27.72 -24.64 -8.47
CA VAL A 552 -26.85 -23.79 -7.64
C VAL A 552 -25.40 -24.25 -7.79
N LYS A 553 -24.45 -23.31 -7.94
CA LYS A 553 -23.03 -23.62 -8.14
C LYS A 553 -22.14 -22.80 -7.21
N GLN A 554 -21.07 -23.41 -6.69
CA GLN A 554 -19.99 -22.69 -6.02
C GLN A 554 -19.28 -21.78 -7.03
N VAL A 555 -18.97 -20.56 -6.59
CA VAL A 555 -18.19 -19.58 -7.34
C VAL A 555 -16.89 -19.34 -6.58
N GLY A 556 -15.78 -19.75 -7.18
CA GLY A 556 -14.46 -19.65 -6.55
C GLY A 556 -14.28 -20.57 -5.34
N ASN A 557 -13.19 -20.36 -4.61
CA ASN A 557 -12.81 -21.14 -3.43
C ASN A 557 -13.46 -20.58 -2.16
N TRP A 558 -13.56 -21.42 -1.13
CA TRP A 558 -13.87 -21.00 0.23
C TRP A 558 -12.88 -19.93 0.70
N GLN A 559 -13.42 -18.91 1.37
CA GLN A 559 -12.65 -17.95 2.16
C GLN A 559 -12.78 -18.34 3.63
N SER A 560 -11.74 -18.12 4.43
CA SER A 560 -11.77 -18.36 5.88
C SER A 560 -11.15 -17.21 6.66
N SER A 561 -11.44 -17.13 7.97
CA SER A 561 -10.61 -16.32 8.87
C SER A 561 -9.21 -16.89 8.95
N ALA A 562 -8.24 -16.05 9.32
CA ALA A 562 -6.84 -16.46 9.40
C ALA A 562 -6.63 -17.63 10.38
N ALA A 563 -5.92 -18.66 9.95
CA ALA A 563 -5.43 -19.73 10.80
C ALA A 563 -4.15 -19.27 11.54
N LYS A 564 -3.86 -19.91 12.66
CA LYS A 564 -2.66 -19.68 13.47
C LYS A 564 -1.72 -20.87 13.36
N PRO A 565 -0.39 -20.68 13.41
CA PRO A 565 0.53 -21.81 13.51
C PRO A 565 0.33 -22.56 14.83
N MET A 566 0.39 -23.89 14.79
CA MET A 566 0.29 -24.72 15.99
C MET A 566 1.56 -24.56 16.85
N PRO A 567 1.43 -24.26 18.15
CA PRO A 567 2.57 -24.27 19.05
C PRO A 567 3.26 -25.65 19.07
N GLY A 568 4.55 -25.68 18.74
CA GLY A 568 5.36 -26.91 18.75
C GLY A 568 5.46 -27.66 17.41
N ASP A 569 4.62 -27.33 16.42
CA ASP A 569 4.70 -27.88 15.06
C ASP A 569 4.48 -26.76 14.02
N PRO A 570 5.54 -26.00 13.67
CA PRO A 570 5.43 -24.79 12.85
C PRO A 570 5.03 -25.04 11.38
N GLY A 571 4.86 -26.30 10.97
CA GLY A 571 4.29 -26.68 9.66
C GLY A 571 2.78 -26.90 9.68
N VAL A 572 2.17 -26.97 10.86
CA VAL A 572 0.74 -27.24 11.07
C VAL A 572 0.02 -25.93 11.40
N MET A 573 -1.11 -25.70 10.75
CA MET A 573 -1.95 -24.51 10.98
C MET A 573 -3.28 -24.94 11.59
N ILE A 574 -3.74 -24.16 12.56
CA ILE A 574 -4.91 -24.46 13.38
C ILE A 574 -5.88 -23.28 13.44
N TYR A 575 -7.15 -23.61 13.64
CA TYR A 575 -8.17 -22.69 14.12
C TYR A 575 -8.39 -22.93 15.61
N GLU A 576 -8.52 -21.86 16.40
CA GLU A 576 -8.85 -21.87 17.82
C GLU A 576 -9.91 -20.79 18.12
N ASP A 577 -10.65 -20.95 19.21
CA ASP A 577 -11.77 -20.09 19.65
C ASP A 577 -12.95 -20.01 18.66
N GLU A 578 -12.75 -19.39 17.50
CA GLU A 578 -13.76 -19.17 16.48
C GLU A 578 -13.13 -19.07 15.09
N VAL A 579 -13.74 -19.70 14.09
CA VAL A 579 -13.37 -19.55 12.67
C VAL A 579 -14.62 -19.29 11.83
N CYS A 580 -14.51 -18.39 10.87
CA CYS A 580 -15.55 -18.15 9.88
C CYS A 580 -15.14 -18.67 8.51
N PHE A 581 -16.12 -19.17 7.73
CA PHE A 581 -15.92 -19.50 6.32
C PHE A 581 -16.97 -18.82 5.45
N ILE A 582 -16.60 -18.43 4.23
CA ILE A 582 -17.49 -17.75 3.30
C ILE A 582 -17.37 -18.41 1.92
N GLN A 583 -18.49 -18.75 1.32
CA GLN A 583 -18.57 -19.27 -0.04
C GLN A 583 -19.59 -18.46 -0.84
N GLU A 584 -19.17 -17.94 -2.00
CA GLU A 584 -20.10 -17.36 -2.97
C GLU A 584 -20.80 -18.47 -3.77
N LEU A 585 -22.11 -18.31 -3.97
CA LEU A 585 -22.96 -19.23 -4.71
C LEU A 585 -23.66 -18.48 -5.86
N SER A 586 -23.69 -19.11 -7.03
CA SER A 586 -24.50 -18.70 -8.16
C SER A 586 -25.86 -19.39 -8.10
N VAL A 587 -26.94 -18.62 -8.23
CA VAL A 587 -28.32 -19.08 -8.09
C VAL A 587 -29.13 -18.79 -9.37
N PRO A 588 -29.84 -19.78 -9.94
CA PRO A 588 -30.66 -19.58 -11.12
C PRO A 588 -32.05 -19.04 -10.76
N GLY A 589 -32.22 -17.71 -10.70
CA GLY A 589 -33.54 -17.05 -10.59
C GLY A 589 -34.47 -17.54 -9.46
N ASN A 590 -35.75 -17.15 -9.51
CA ASN A 590 -36.70 -17.33 -8.40
C ASN A 590 -37.13 -18.79 -8.09
N SER A 591 -36.63 -19.81 -8.80
CA SER A 591 -37.16 -21.19 -8.73
C SER A 591 -36.53 -22.10 -7.68
N ILE A 592 -35.63 -21.59 -6.82
CA ILE A 592 -34.94 -22.40 -5.80
C ILE A 592 -35.41 -22.14 -4.35
N LYS A 593 -36.40 -21.26 -4.16
CA LYS A 593 -36.90 -20.87 -2.84
C LYS A 593 -37.48 -22.09 -2.11
N GLY A 594 -36.99 -22.37 -0.90
CA GLY A 594 -37.38 -23.53 -0.09
C GLY A 594 -36.60 -24.81 -0.37
N SER A 595 -35.65 -24.79 -1.33
CA SER A 595 -34.72 -25.91 -1.54
C SER A 595 -33.65 -25.97 -0.44
N LYS A 596 -33.14 -27.17 -0.18
CA LYS A 596 -32.19 -27.46 0.90
C LYS A 596 -30.78 -27.66 0.36
N ALA A 597 -29.79 -27.07 1.03
CA ALA A 597 -28.39 -27.47 0.92
C ALA A 597 -27.89 -28.01 2.26
N THR A 598 -26.90 -28.89 2.18
CA THR A 598 -26.19 -29.42 3.34
C THR A 598 -24.75 -28.94 3.29
N VAL A 599 -24.26 -28.38 4.39
CA VAL A 599 -22.83 -28.08 4.58
C VAL A 599 -22.28 -28.95 5.69
N SER A 600 -21.15 -29.59 5.42
CA SER A 600 -20.49 -30.48 6.37
C SER A 600 -19.03 -30.04 6.56
N LEU A 601 -18.59 -29.99 7.82
CA LEU A 601 -17.21 -29.79 8.22
C LEU A 601 -16.70 -31.09 8.81
N TYR A 602 -15.84 -31.81 8.08
CA TYR A 602 -15.06 -32.92 8.62
C TYR A 602 -13.82 -32.37 9.31
N TYR A 603 -13.57 -32.77 10.55
CA TYR A 603 -12.46 -32.23 11.35
C TYR A 603 -11.91 -33.25 12.34
N GLN A 604 -10.71 -32.99 12.83
CA GLN A 604 -10.18 -33.57 14.06
C GLN A 604 -9.93 -32.45 15.06
N ALA A 605 -10.47 -32.59 16.27
CA ALA A 605 -10.33 -31.61 17.34
C ALA A 605 -9.38 -32.12 18.43
N CYS A 606 -8.45 -31.28 18.86
CA CYS A 606 -7.48 -31.61 19.90
C CYS A 606 -7.36 -30.48 20.93
N ASP A 607 -6.87 -30.82 22.11
CA ASP A 607 -6.32 -29.87 23.09
C ASP A 607 -4.85 -30.21 23.38
N ALA A 608 -4.27 -29.57 24.40
CA ALA A 608 -2.87 -29.79 24.78
C ALA A 608 -2.57 -31.22 25.31
N SER A 609 -3.58 -32.00 25.65
CA SER A 609 -3.46 -33.30 26.32
C SER A 609 -3.99 -34.48 25.49
N GLN A 610 -4.90 -34.23 24.55
CA GLN A 610 -5.55 -35.29 23.77
C GLN A 610 -6.06 -34.81 22.41
N CYS A 611 -6.26 -35.77 21.51
CA CYS A 611 -7.00 -35.61 20.25
C CYS A 611 -8.21 -36.54 20.25
N LEU A 612 -9.38 -36.02 19.87
CA LEU A 612 -10.57 -36.86 19.67
C LEU A 612 -10.52 -37.55 18.30
N PRO A 613 -11.25 -38.67 18.13
CA PRO A 613 -11.50 -39.23 16.81
C PRO A 613 -12.08 -38.16 15.86
N PRO A 614 -11.74 -38.20 14.56
CA PRO A 614 -12.32 -37.29 13.58
C PRO A 614 -13.84 -37.42 13.54
N ASP A 615 -14.52 -36.29 13.37
CA ASP A 615 -15.98 -36.21 13.35
C ASP A 615 -16.44 -35.23 12.27
N THR A 616 -17.75 -35.22 11.97
CA THR A 616 -18.36 -34.34 10.99
C THR A 616 -19.49 -33.52 11.61
N ALA A 617 -19.35 -32.20 11.61
CA ALA A 617 -20.44 -31.29 11.95
C ALA A 617 -21.22 -30.90 10.70
N THR A 618 -22.54 -31.08 10.73
CA THR A 618 -23.41 -30.84 9.57
C THR A 618 -24.47 -29.78 9.87
N LYS A 619 -24.75 -28.92 8.88
CA LYS A 619 -25.84 -27.94 8.94
C LYS A 619 -26.65 -27.93 7.65
N GLU A 620 -27.97 -27.96 7.80
CA GLU A 620 -28.90 -27.72 6.69
C GLU A 620 -29.18 -26.22 6.55
N ILE A 621 -29.18 -25.72 5.33
CA ILE A 621 -29.54 -24.35 4.96
C ILE A 621 -30.67 -24.38 3.93
N ILE A 622 -31.54 -23.36 3.96
CA ILE A 622 -32.70 -23.23 3.07
C ILE A 622 -32.52 -21.97 2.23
N PHE A 623 -32.72 -22.09 0.91
CA PHE A 623 -32.60 -20.99 -0.06
C PHE A 623 -33.84 -20.10 -0.15
#